data_AF-A0A6G1JFW1-F1
#
_entry.id   AF-A0A6G1JFW1-F1
#
_cell.length_a   1.000
_cell.length_b   1.000
_cell.length_c   1.000
_cell.angle_alpha   90.00
_cell.angle_beta   90.00
_cell.angle_gamma   90.00
#
_symmetry.space_group_name_H-M   'P 1'
#
loop_
_entity.id
_entity.type
_entity.pdbx_description
1 polymer ?
#
loop_
_entity_poly.entity_id
_entity_poly.type
_entity_poly.pdbx_seq_one_letter_code
_entity_poly.pdbx_strand_id
1 'polypeptide(L)'
;MKFSSSFGALSASALLLATSVNAAIELDINDRESIKKAAAIAAAGMRKWYTGDRPGDVPGNLPDPYYWWECGAMFNAFVDYWYYTGDDQYNAITMQALQHQIGDYNAFMPQNQSKTLGNDDQAFWGMAAMSAAENKMEDLPTDQGPSWLALAQATFNTQAPRWNTENCGGGLKWQIFSFNNGFNYRNTISNGCFFNLASRLYKYTGNQTYADWAVKAWNWERAIGLMSEDFHFFDGTDDRQNCSSLNRIQWSYNAGVHMAGAAAMWNATQSEEWKTKLTGIIKGTDVFFKDNVMFEVACEQKGTCNVDQRSFKAYLSRWMGYSMLVAPWTRDLLLTRMQTSAQAAAKQCNAGDNGTTCGLRWTNNGVNDGSFGVGEQMAALEVMQNLLLDEVPGPVTEQAGGISKSDPSAGSEAQSEPVEFDTITTGDKAGAGFLTTVVLIMILAGAWWMVS
;
A
#
# COMPACT_ATOMS: atom_id res chain seq x y z
N MET A 1 -42.34 -9.19 -77.14
CA MET A 1 -41.20 -10.08 -77.48
C MET A 1 -39.92 -9.46 -76.93
N LYS A 2 -39.16 -10.30 -76.23
CA LYS A 2 -37.82 -10.16 -75.61
C LYS A 2 -37.00 -8.89 -75.84
N PHE A 3 -36.56 -8.29 -74.74
CA PHE A 3 -35.21 -7.78 -74.43
C PHE A 3 -35.13 -7.69 -72.89
N SER A 4 -34.04 -7.86 -72.15
CA SER A 4 -32.74 -8.52 -72.27
C SER A 4 -32.11 -8.39 -70.87
N SER A 5 -31.38 -9.42 -70.44
CA SER A 5 -30.65 -9.48 -69.17
C SER A 5 -29.60 -8.39 -68.98
N SER A 6 -29.44 -7.91 -67.75
CA SER A 6 -28.19 -7.34 -67.20
C SER A 6 -28.24 -7.60 -65.68
N PHE A 7 -27.56 -8.62 -65.13
CA PHE A 7 -26.21 -8.53 -64.55
C PHE A 7 -25.95 -7.12 -63.97
N GLY A 8 -25.81 -6.89 -62.67
CA GLY A 8 -25.22 -7.73 -61.63
C GLY A 8 -24.14 -6.86 -60.97
N ALA A 9 -24.46 -6.26 -59.81
CA ALA A 9 -23.49 -5.62 -58.92
C ALA A 9 -24.17 -5.38 -57.55
N LEU A 10 -24.46 -6.46 -56.82
CA LEU A 10 -24.63 -6.37 -55.38
C LEU A 10 -23.23 -6.36 -54.77
N SER A 11 -22.70 -5.16 -54.55
CA SER A 11 -21.54 -4.96 -53.68
C SER A 11 -21.92 -5.42 -52.28
N ALA A 12 -21.58 -6.66 -51.95
CA ALA A 12 -21.55 -7.14 -50.58
C ALA A 12 -20.40 -6.41 -49.88
N SER A 13 -20.71 -5.27 -49.28
CA SER A 13 -19.87 -4.66 -48.25
C SER A 13 -19.87 -5.60 -47.06
N ALA A 14 -18.93 -6.56 -47.06
CA ALA A 14 -18.55 -7.27 -45.87
C ALA A 14 -17.99 -6.23 -44.88
N LEU A 15 -18.85 -5.77 -43.97
CA LEU A 15 -18.38 -5.21 -42.71
C LEU A 15 -17.54 -6.30 -42.04
N LEU A 16 -16.23 -6.22 -42.23
CA LEU A 16 -15.26 -6.68 -41.25
C LEU A 16 -15.54 -5.88 -39.98
N LEU A 17 -16.51 -6.34 -39.19
CA LEU A 17 -16.48 -6.19 -37.76
C LEU A 17 -15.20 -6.89 -37.32
N ALA A 18 -14.10 -6.14 -37.32
CA ALA A 18 -12.95 -6.44 -36.49
C ALA A 18 -13.51 -6.46 -35.06
N THR A 19 -13.97 -7.62 -34.64
CA THR A 19 -13.95 -7.96 -33.23
C THR A 19 -12.49 -7.81 -32.85
N SER A 20 -12.16 -6.74 -32.13
CA SER A 20 -10.90 -6.68 -31.43
C SER A 20 -10.90 -7.91 -30.54
N VAL A 21 -10.15 -8.92 -30.94
CA VAL A 21 -9.76 -9.98 -30.03
C VAL A 21 -8.91 -9.25 -29.00
N ASN A 22 -9.54 -8.84 -27.90
CA ASN A 22 -8.88 -8.18 -26.79
C ASN A 22 -7.93 -9.21 -26.17
N ALA A 23 -6.69 -9.22 -26.67
CA ALA A 23 -5.66 -10.11 -26.19
C ALA A 23 -5.28 -9.69 -24.77
N ALA A 24 -5.24 -10.65 -23.85
CA ALA A 24 -4.72 -10.45 -22.51
C ALA A 24 -3.29 -9.88 -22.56
N ILE A 25 -2.82 -9.31 -21.45
CA ILE A 25 -1.39 -9.00 -21.30
C ILE A 25 -0.58 -10.28 -21.58
N GLU A 26 0.24 -10.24 -22.62
CA GLU A 26 1.19 -11.30 -22.94
C GLU A 26 2.39 -11.20 -21.99
N LEU A 27 2.70 -12.29 -21.29
CA LEU A 27 3.79 -12.37 -20.33
C LEU A 27 4.54 -13.70 -20.53
N ASP A 28 5.74 -13.61 -21.10
CA ASP A 28 6.76 -14.64 -21.03
C ASP A 28 7.71 -14.32 -19.87
N ILE A 29 7.64 -15.13 -18.81
CA ILE A 29 8.45 -14.94 -17.60
C ILE A 29 9.94 -15.24 -17.79
N ASN A 30 10.35 -15.76 -18.94
CA ASN A 30 11.75 -16.00 -19.27
C ASN A 30 12.32 -14.91 -20.20
N ASP A 31 11.49 -13.96 -20.65
CA ASP A 31 11.90 -12.83 -21.48
C ASP A 31 11.77 -11.52 -20.70
N ARG A 32 12.92 -10.93 -20.40
CA ARG A 32 13.04 -9.64 -19.71
C ARG A 32 12.21 -8.53 -20.37
N GLU A 33 12.25 -8.44 -21.69
CA GLU A 33 11.53 -7.37 -22.41
C GLU A 33 10.01 -7.64 -22.40
N SER A 34 9.60 -8.91 -22.41
CA SER A 34 8.20 -9.30 -22.20
C SER A 34 7.70 -8.86 -20.81
N ILE A 35 8.49 -9.13 -19.76
CA ILE A 35 8.15 -8.72 -18.39
C ILE A 35 8.07 -7.18 -18.26
N LYS A 36 9.06 -6.44 -18.79
CA LYS A 36 9.04 -4.97 -18.78
C LYS A 36 7.82 -4.41 -19.51
N LYS A 37 7.47 -4.98 -20.66
CA LYS A 37 6.28 -4.58 -21.42
C LYS A 37 4.98 -4.86 -20.65
N ALA A 38 4.87 -6.01 -20.01
CA ALA A 38 3.71 -6.35 -19.17
C ALA A 38 3.56 -5.39 -17.98
N ALA A 39 4.67 -5.11 -17.27
CA ALA A 39 4.71 -4.14 -16.19
C ALA A 39 4.34 -2.73 -16.69
N ALA A 40 4.86 -2.29 -17.84
CA ALA A 40 4.52 -0.99 -18.42
C ALA A 40 3.02 -0.85 -18.74
N ILE A 41 2.38 -1.91 -19.25
CA ILE A 41 0.93 -1.92 -19.49
C ILE A 41 0.15 -1.80 -18.18
N ALA A 42 0.51 -2.56 -17.15
CA ALA A 42 -0.13 -2.51 -15.84
C ALA A 42 0.08 -1.15 -15.16
N ALA A 43 1.29 -0.59 -15.22
CA ALA A 43 1.62 0.74 -14.69
C ALA A 43 0.83 1.85 -15.39
N ALA A 44 0.74 1.81 -16.72
CA ALA A 44 -0.11 2.74 -17.47
C ALA A 44 -1.59 2.57 -17.13
N GLY A 45 -2.06 1.33 -16.92
CA GLY A 45 -3.41 1.02 -16.44
C GLY A 45 -3.69 1.66 -15.08
N MET A 46 -2.78 1.49 -14.12
CA MET A 46 -2.88 2.09 -12.79
C MET A 46 -2.85 3.62 -12.84
N ARG A 47 -1.93 4.20 -13.63
CA ARG A 47 -1.77 5.65 -13.76
C ARG A 47 -3.06 6.35 -14.20
N LYS A 48 -3.88 5.73 -15.06
CA LYS A 48 -5.11 6.34 -15.55
C LYS A 48 -6.06 6.79 -14.43
N TRP A 49 -6.03 6.13 -13.26
CA TRP A 49 -6.95 6.43 -12.15
C TRP A 49 -6.47 7.62 -11.31
N TYR A 50 -5.20 7.99 -11.44
CA TYR A 50 -4.64 9.14 -10.75
C TYR A 50 -5.02 10.44 -11.47
N THR A 51 -5.60 11.36 -10.70
CA THR A 51 -6.00 12.69 -11.18
C THR A 51 -5.25 13.82 -10.49
N GLY A 52 -4.49 13.53 -9.42
CA GLY A 52 -3.84 14.54 -8.57
C GLY A 52 -2.84 15.46 -9.28
N ASP A 53 -2.35 15.09 -10.46
CA ASP A 53 -1.47 15.92 -11.30
C ASP A 53 -2.22 16.86 -12.27
N ARG A 54 -3.56 16.80 -12.30
CA ARG A 54 -4.37 17.68 -13.14
C ARG A 54 -4.47 19.07 -12.52
N PRO A 55 -4.55 20.15 -13.34
CA PRO A 55 -4.78 21.49 -12.82
C PRO A 55 -6.06 21.57 -11.97
N GLY A 56 -5.92 21.99 -10.72
CA GLY A 56 -7.03 22.13 -9.76
C GLY A 56 -7.27 20.93 -8.84
N ASP A 57 -6.61 19.80 -9.09
CA ASP A 57 -6.61 18.64 -8.20
C ASP A 57 -5.47 18.73 -7.15
N VAL A 58 -5.41 17.73 -6.26
CA VAL A 58 -4.44 17.68 -5.15
C VAL A 58 -3.41 16.57 -5.41
N PRO A 59 -2.12 16.89 -5.62
CA PRO A 59 -1.10 15.88 -5.80
C PRO A 59 -1.03 14.93 -4.61
N GLY A 60 -0.94 13.62 -4.86
CA GLY A 60 -0.94 12.61 -3.80
C GLY A 60 -2.32 12.24 -3.25
N ASN A 61 -3.41 12.67 -3.90
CA ASN A 61 -4.75 12.12 -3.65
C ASN A 61 -5.25 11.33 -4.88
N LEU A 62 -5.90 10.20 -4.60
CA LEU A 62 -6.75 9.50 -5.55
C LEU A 62 -8.19 10.00 -5.43
N PRO A 63 -8.99 9.94 -6.50
CA PRO A 63 -10.42 10.25 -6.43
C PRO A 63 -11.18 9.22 -5.57
N ASP A 64 -12.42 9.52 -5.21
CA ASP A 64 -13.30 8.51 -4.60
C ASP A 64 -13.35 7.22 -5.45
N PRO A 65 -13.36 6.03 -4.83
CA PRO A 65 -13.54 5.74 -3.41
C PRO A 65 -12.23 5.46 -2.65
N TYR A 66 -11.08 5.86 -3.18
CA TYR A 66 -9.78 5.47 -2.63
C TYR A 66 -9.39 6.30 -1.41
N TYR A 67 -8.85 5.64 -0.40
CA TYR A 67 -8.31 6.33 0.78
C TYR A 67 -6.90 6.87 0.51
N TRP A 68 -6.51 7.88 1.29
CA TRP A 68 -5.25 8.60 1.12
C TRP A 68 -4.00 7.69 1.15
N TRP A 69 -3.99 6.67 2.01
CA TRP A 69 -2.87 5.75 2.13
C TRP A 69 -2.65 4.89 0.86
N GLU A 70 -3.72 4.55 0.14
CA GLU A 70 -3.63 3.74 -1.07
C GLU A 70 -2.90 4.50 -2.19
N CYS A 71 -3.00 5.84 -2.18
CA CYS A 71 -2.23 6.69 -3.08
C CYS A 71 -0.72 6.65 -2.74
N GLY A 72 -0.35 6.70 -1.46
CA GLY A 72 1.04 6.49 -1.03
C GLY A 72 1.57 5.12 -1.44
N ALA A 73 0.74 4.09 -1.33
CA ALA A 73 1.08 2.75 -1.75
C ALA A 73 1.23 2.62 -3.29
N MET A 74 0.39 3.32 -4.07
CA MET A 74 0.50 3.44 -5.52
C MET A 74 1.82 4.10 -5.93
N PHE A 75 2.22 5.16 -5.24
CA PHE A 75 3.47 5.86 -5.55
C PHE A 75 4.71 5.02 -5.19
N ASN A 76 4.65 4.19 -4.16
CA ASN A 76 5.69 3.19 -3.90
C ASN A 76 5.80 2.18 -5.08
N ALA A 77 4.66 1.74 -5.66
CA ALA A 77 4.69 0.86 -6.82
C ALA A 77 5.37 1.53 -8.04
N PHE A 78 5.24 2.84 -8.21
CA PHE A 78 5.97 3.58 -9.25
C PHE A 78 7.46 3.76 -8.96
N VAL A 79 7.86 3.93 -7.68
CA VAL A 79 9.28 3.89 -7.30
C VAL A 79 9.88 2.54 -7.68
N ASP A 80 9.21 1.44 -7.36
CA ASP A 80 9.67 0.10 -7.69
C ASP A 80 9.63 -0.16 -9.21
N TYR A 81 8.61 0.33 -9.92
CA TYR A 81 8.53 0.25 -11.38
C TYR A 81 9.76 0.87 -12.04
N TRP A 82 10.11 2.10 -11.68
CA TRP A 82 11.32 2.75 -12.19
C TRP A 82 12.57 1.94 -11.86
N TYR A 83 12.69 1.49 -10.61
CA TYR A 83 13.83 0.74 -10.14
C TYR A 83 14.05 -0.56 -10.94
N TYR A 84 13.00 -1.35 -11.14
CA TYR A 84 13.07 -2.64 -11.83
C TYR A 84 13.18 -2.51 -13.36
N THR A 85 12.52 -1.52 -13.97
CA THR A 85 12.41 -1.43 -15.43
C THR A 85 13.42 -0.47 -16.05
N GLY A 86 13.84 0.55 -15.31
CA GLY A 86 14.60 1.71 -15.77
C GLY A 86 13.74 2.80 -16.42
N ASP A 87 12.42 2.64 -16.48
CA ASP A 87 11.49 3.62 -17.06
C ASP A 87 11.12 4.69 -16.02
N ASP A 88 11.50 5.94 -16.30
CA ASP A 88 11.37 7.08 -15.40
C ASP A 88 10.11 7.93 -15.62
N GLN A 89 9.20 7.53 -16.51
CA GLN A 89 8.06 8.36 -16.92
C GLN A 89 7.13 8.79 -15.77
N TYR A 90 7.15 8.07 -14.64
CA TYR A 90 6.33 8.35 -13.45
C TYR A 90 7.12 8.98 -12.30
N ASN A 91 8.43 9.20 -12.44
CA ASN A 91 9.25 9.75 -11.35
C ASN A 91 8.80 11.17 -10.96
N ALA A 92 8.56 12.04 -11.94
CA ALA A 92 8.16 13.42 -11.67
C ALA A 92 6.85 13.51 -10.87
N ILE A 93 5.82 12.75 -11.25
CA ILE A 93 4.54 12.74 -10.51
C ILE A 93 4.68 12.08 -9.13
N THR A 94 5.58 11.12 -9.00
CA THR A 94 5.86 10.42 -7.74
C THR A 94 6.51 11.37 -6.75
N MET A 95 7.56 12.06 -7.16
CA MET A 95 8.24 13.06 -6.34
C MET A 95 7.28 14.20 -5.95
N GLN A 96 6.48 14.70 -6.90
CA GLN A 96 5.49 15.74 -6.64
C GLN A 96 4.46 15.30 -5.58
N ALA A 97 3.91 14.10 -5.72
CA ALA A 97 2.90 13.59 -4.81
C ALA A 97 3.45 13.34 -3.39
N LEU A 98 4.61 12.67 -3.29
CA LEU A 98 5.27 12.44 -2.01
C LEU A 98 5.56 13.78 -1.31
N GLN A 99 6.12 14.76 -2.02
CA GLN A 99 6.42 16.09 -1.48
C GLN A 99 5.16 16.83 -1.00
N HIS A 100 4.06 16.76 -1.77
CA HIS A 100 2.83 17.48 -1.43
C HIS A 100 2.16 16.95 -0.15
N GLN A 101 2.41 15.69 0.20
CA GLN A 101 1.72 14.99 1.29
C GLN A 101 2.55 14.91 2.59
N ILE A 102 3.72 15.56 2.68
CA ILE A 102 4.59 15.48 3.87
C ILE A 102 3.99 16.14 5.12
N GLY A 103 3.12 17.14 4.95
CA GLY A 103 2.49 17.91 6.03
C GLY A 103 3.47 18.81 6.80
N ASP A 104 2.95 19.56 7.77
CA ASP A 104 3.69 20.62 8.47
C ASP A 104 4.90 20.12 9.26
N TYR A 105 4.89 18.85 9.66
CA TYR A 105 5.96 18.21 10.43
C TYR A 105 6.93 17.39 9.57
N ASN A 106 6.83 17.45 8.24
CA ASN A 106 7.66 16.65 7.33
C ASN A 106 7.60 15.15 7.66
N ALA A 107 6.44 14.63 8.03
CA ALA A 107 6.28 13.28 8.59
C ALA A 107 5.12 12.49 7.97
N PHE A 108 4.60 12.94 6.83
CA PHE A 108 3.37 12.44 6.20
C PHE A 108 2.16 12.55 7.14
N MET A 109 2.01 13.73 7.75
CA MET A 109 0.87 14.05 8.60
C MET A 109 0.17 15.34 8.13
N PRO A 110 -0.32 15.39 6.88
CA PRO A 110 -1.00 16.57 6.36
C PRO A 110 -2.33 16.80 7.10
N GLN A 111 -2.57 18.04 7.55
CA GLN A 111 -3.73 18.37 8.38
C GLN A 111 -5.07 17.98 7.74
N ASN A 112 -5.17 18.08 6.41
CA ASN A 112 -6.37 17.72 5.65
C ASN A 112 -6.77 16.24 5.77
N GLN A 113 -5.82 15.36 6.13
CA GLN A 113 -6.06 13.92 6.28
C GLN A 113 -6.36 13.50 7.72
N SER A 114 -6.43 14.43 8.68
CA SER A 114 -6.57 14.10 10.12
C SER A 114 -7.77 13.20 10.45
N LYS A 115 -8.87 13.26 9.68
CA LYS A 115 -10.08 12.45 9.90
C LYS A 115 -9.92 10.97 9.53
N THR A 116 -8.89 10.63 8.78
CA THR A 116 -8.64 9.26 8.30
C THR A 116 -7.24 8.77 8.65
N LEU A 117 -6.39 9.62 9.23
CA LEU A 117 -4.97 9.33 9.45
C LEU A 117 -4.75 8.31 10.57
N GLY A 118 -4.54 7.06 10.18
CA GLY A 118 -3.97 6.00 11.00
C GLY A 118 -2.44 5.95 10.97
N ASN A 119 -1.88 5.15 11.88
CA ASN A 119 -0.45 4.86 11.90
C ASN A 119 -0.04 4.02 10.68
N ASP A 120 -0.92 3.12 10.23
CA ASP A 120 -0.79 2.41 8.96
C ASP A 120 -0.85 3.37 7.77
N ASP A 121 -1.82 4.29 7.73
CA ASP A 121 -1.91 5.27 6.64
C ASP A 121 -0.61 6.06 6.48
N GLN A 122 -0.12 6.64 7.58
CA GLN A 122 1.14 7.38 7.62
C GLN A 122 2.33 6.50 7.19
N ALA A 123 2.37 5.26 7.65
CA ALA A 123 3.48 4.37 7.38
C ALA A 123 3.54 3.87 5.94
N PHE A 124 2.43 3.77 5.20
CA PHE A 124 2.49 3.47 3.76
C PHE A 124 3.23 4.55 2.97
N TRP A 125 3.05 5.82 3.32
CA TRP A 125 3.83 6.93 2.76
C TRP A 125 5.28 6.91 3.24
N GLY A 126 5.52 6.68 4.53
CA GLY A 126 6.87 6.52 5.08
C GLY A 126 7.65 5.37 4.43
N MET A 127 6.99 4.25 4.14
CA MET A 127 7.58 3.10 3.44
C MET A 127 7.82 3.40 1.95
N ALA A 128 7.03 4.27 1.32
CA ALA A 128 7.30 4.76 -0.04
C ALA A 128 8.56 5.63 -0.07
N ALA A 129 8.72 6.55 0.88
CA ALA A 129 9.94 7.33 1.04
C ALA A 129 11.15 6.44 1.36
N MET A 130 10.97 5.43 2.22
CA MET A 130 12.02 4.45 2.50
C MET A 130 12.44 3.69 1.22
N SER A 131 11.49 3.29 0.36
CA SER A 131 11.80 2.66 -0.93
C SER A 131 12.52 3.62 -1.87
N ALA A 132 12.14 4.90 -1.91
CA ALA A 132 12.80 5.92 -2.72
C ALA A 132 14.28 6.09 -2.30
N ALA A 133 14.56 6.13 -0.99
CA ALA A 133 15.93 6.16 -0.48
C ALA A 133 16.71 4.88 -0.81
N GLU A 134 16.10 3.72 -0.60
CA GLU A 134 16.68 2.40 -0.88
C GLU A 134 16.96 2.14 -2.36
N ASN A 135 16.17 2.73 -3.26
CA ASN A 135 16.28 2.55 -4.72
C ASN A 135 17.07 3.68 -5.38
N LYS A 136 17.65 4.60 -4.61
CA LYS A 136 18.41 5.78 -5.10
C LYS A 136 17.60 6.73 -5.97
N MET A 137 16.32 6.92 -5.68
CA MET A 137 15.59 8.04 -6.24
C MET A 137 16.25 9.35 -5.76
N GLU A 138 16.48 10.29 -6.67
CA GLU A 138 17.13 11.55 -6.34
C GLU A 138 16.31 12.30 -5.27
N ASP A 139 17.01 12.80 -4.24
CA ASP A 139 16.40 13.67 -3.25
C ASP A 139 15.94 14.98 -3.92
N LEU A 140 14.93 15.61 -3.32
CA LEU A 140 14.59 16.98 -3.68
C LEU A 140 15.77 17.92 -3.36
N PRO A 141 15.91 19.05 -4.09
CA PRO A 141 16.80 20.12 -3.68
C PRO A 141 16.56 20.50 -2.22
N THR A 142 17.63 20.72 -1.45
CA THR A 142 17.54 20.91 0.02
C THR A 142 16.70 22.14 0.42
N ASP A 143 16.51 23.10 -0.48
CA ASP A 143 15.63 24.26 -0.31
C ASP A 143 14.15 23.98 -0.62
N GLN A 144 13.83 22.81 -1.18
CA GLN A 144 12.48 22.41 -1.60
C GLN A 144 11.85 21.36 -0.68
N GLY A 145 12.63 20.66 0.15
CA GLY A 145 12.09 19.70 1.11
C GLY A 145 13.14 18.79 1.75
N PRO A 146 12.69 17.96 2.70
CA PRO A 146 13.51 16.90 3.28
C PRO A 146 13.87 15.84 2.24
N SER A 147 14.93 15.09 2.52
CA SER A 147 15.31 13.88 1.78
C SER A 147 14.31 12.73 2.00
N TRP A 148 14.34 11.73 1.12
CA TRP A 148 13.50 10.54 1.26
C TRP A 148 13.77 9.76 2.55
N LEU A 149 15.05 9.64 2.94
CA LEU A 149 15.44 9.00 4.18
C LEU A 149 14.98 9.80 5.40
N ALA A 150 15.09 11.14 5.39
CA ALA A 150 14.59 11.97 6.48
C ALA A 150 13.07 11.82 6.66
N LEU A 151 12.30 11.72 5.57
CA LEU A 151 10.86 11.47 5.63
C LEU A 151 10.54 10.10 6.24
N ALA A 152 11.27 9.05 5.88
CA ALA A 152 11.15 7.74 6.50
C ALA A 152 11.50 7.77 8.01
N GLN A 153 12.58 8.47 8.38
CA GLN A 153 12.97 8.68 9.78
C GLN A 153 11.90 9.47 10.55
N ALA A 154 11.30 10.50 9.96
CA ALA A 154 10.23 11.29 10.55
C ALA A 154 8.98 10.46 10.82
N THR A 155 8.57 9.60 9.88
CA THR A 155 7.44 8.69 10.10
C THR A 155 7.71 7.77 11.29
N PHE A 156 8.90 7.16 11.38
CA PHE A 156 9.25 6.34 12.54
C PHE A 156 9.30 7.16 13.84
N ASN A 157 9.96 8.32 13.83
CA ASN A 157 10.19 9.16 15.00
C ASN A 157 8.88 9.73 15.57
N THR A 158 7.86 9.94 14.74
CA THR A 158 6.53 10.36 15.18
C THR A 158 5.65 9.20 15.66
N GLN A 159 5.91 7.97 15.20
CA GLN A 159 5.19 6.77 15.66
C GLN A 159 5.73 6.22 16.97
N ALA A 160 7.04 6.19 17.17
CA ALA A 160 7.66 5.59 18.36
C ALA A 160 7.13 6.17 19.69
N PRO A 161 6.92 7.50 19.85
CA PRO A 161 6.33 8.07 21.06
C PRO A 161 4.87 7.67 21.31
N ARG A 162 4.12 7.26 20.27
CA ARG A 162 2.73 6.80 20.39
C ARG A 162 2.60 5.38 20.95
N TRP A 163 3.72 4.67 21.10
CA TRP A 163 3.75 3.37 21.75
C TRP A 163 3.40 3.51 23.23
N ASN A 164 2.13 3.23 23.57
CA ASN A 164 1.62 3.34 24.92
C ASN A 164 1.45 1.95 25.56
N THR A 165 1.99 1.77 26.77
CA THR A 165 1.94 0.52 27.55
C THR A 165 0.82 0.43 28.59
N GLU A 166 -0.03 1.45 28.71
CA GLU A 166 -1.16 1.50 29.65
C GLU A 166 -2.12 0.31 29.48
N ASN A 167 -2.51 0.04 28.22
CA ASN A 167 -3.30 -1.13 27.85
C ASN A 167 -2.52 -2.03 26.90
N CYS A 168 -2.73 -3.34 27.01
CA CYS A 168 -2.14 -4.37 26.15
C CYS A 168 -0.61 -4.48 26.20
N GLY A 169 0.04 -3.88 27.22
CA GLY A 169 1.49 -3.93 27.38
C GLY A 169 2.29 -3.22 26.28
N GLY A 170 1.64 -2.43 25.43
CA GLY A 170 2.29 -1.74 24.31
C GLY A 170 1.42 -1.68 23.05
N GLY A 171 2.09 -1.55 21.92
CA GLY A 171 1.51 -1.47 20.59
C GLY A 171 1.21 -0.04 20.17
N LEU A 172 1.11 0.14 18.86
CA LEU A 172 0.42 1.27 18.25
C LEU A 172 -1.07 0.97 18.17
N LYS A 173 -1.88 2.01 18.38
CA LYS A 173 -3.29 2.02 18.00
C LYS A 173 -3.38 2.14 16.47
N TRP A 174 -4.50 1.75 15.89
CA TRP A 174 -4.79 1.93 14.48
C TRP A 174 -4.77 3.43 14.14
N GLN A 175 -5.65 4.20 14.78
CA GLN A 175 -5.76 5.63 14.52
C GLN A 175 -4.78 6.47 15.35
N ILE A 176 -4.31 7.58 14.77
CA ILE A 176 -3.44 8.55 15.48
C ILE A 176 -4.28 9.43 16.41
N PHE A 177 -5.44 9.89 15.93
CA PHE A 177 -6.25 10.87 16.65
C PHE A 177 -7.41 10.20 17.40
N SER A 178 -7.65 10.63 18.63
CA SER A 178 -8.65 10.05 19.54
C SER A 178 -10.10 10.16 19.06
N PHE A 179 -10.39 11.12 18.19
CA PHE A 179 -11.72 11.32 17.59
C PHE A 179 -11.99 10.41 16.39
N ASN A 180 -11.01 9.65 15.89
CA ASN A 180 -11.22 8.76 14.76
C ASN A 180 -11.80 7.42 15.21
N ASN A 181 -12.72 6.89 14.41
CA ASN A 181 -13.27 5.55 14.61
C ASN A 181 -12.15 4.51 14.50
N GLY A 182 -12.04 3.63 15.49
CA GLY A 182 -10.96 2.64 15.55
C GLY A 182 -9.74 3.07 16.37
N PHE A 183 -9.76 4.24 17.04
CA PHE A 183 -8.68 4.64 17.95
C PHE A 183 -8.38 3.64 19.08
N ASN A 184 -9.36 2.89 19.55
CA ASN A 184 -9.16 1.85 20.57
C ASN A 184 -8.75 0.50 19.97
N TYR A 185 -8.73 0.38 18.64
CA TYR A 185 -8.30 -0.82 17.95
C TYR A 185 -6.79 -0.81 17.83
N ARG A 186 -6.12 -1.89 18.21
CA ARG A 186 -4.71 -2.14 17.95
C ARG A 186 -4.64 -3.23 16.90
N ASN A 187 -4.24 -2.86 15.69
CA ASN A 187 -4.21 -3.77 14.56
C ASN A 187 -2.78 -4.17 14.21
N THR A 188 -2.67 -5.28 13.50
CA THR A 188 -1.39 -5.83 13.06
C THR A 188 -0.76 -4.99 11.97
N ILE A 189 -1.53 -4.30 11.14
CA ILE A 189 -0.95 -3.50 10.06
C ILE A 189 -0.21 -2.27 10.57
N SER A 190 -0.75 -1.51 11.55
CA SER A 190 -0.03 -0.34 12.10
C SER A 190 1.28 -0.76 12.78
N ASN A 191 1.26 -1.87 13.52
CA ASN A 191 2.43 -2.38 14.22
C ASN A 191 3.43 -3.04 13.26
N GLY A 192 2.95 -3.74 12.24
CA GLY A 192 3.76 -4.34 11.20
C GLY A 192 4.44 -3.33 10.30
N CYS A 193 3.75 -2.25 9.91
CA CYS A 193 4.37 -1.15 9.18
C CYS A 193 5.46 -0.46 10.01
N PHE A 194 5.21 -0.24 11.32
CA PHE A 194 6.22 0.30 12.23
C PHE A 194 7.43 -0.63 12.36
N PHE A 195 7.20 -1.94 12.52
CA PHE A 195 8.25 -2.97 12.53
C PHE A 195 9.05 -2.99 11.22
N ASN A 196 8.37 -2.92 10.07
CA ASN A 196 9.00 -2.90 8.75
C ASN A 196 9.89 -1.68 8.57
N LEU A 197 9.37 -0.49 8.88
CA LEU A 197 10.10 0.76 8.77
C LEU A 197 11.32 0.78 9.71
N ALA A 198 11.15 0.36 10.97
CA ALA A 198 12.25 0.22 11.93
C ALA A 198 13.33 -0.76 11.41
N SER A 199 12.93 -1.91 10.90
CA SER A 199 13.86 -2.92 10.37
C SER A 199 14.64 -2.41 9.16
N ARG A 200 13.97 -1.71 8.23
CA ARG A 200 14.59 -1.12 7.03
C ARG A 200 15.50 0.05 7.38
N LEU A 201 15.11 0.92 8.32
CA LEU A 201 15.96 1.99 8.83
C LEU A 201 17.20 1.44 9.54
N TYR A 202 17.08 0.35 10.31
CA TYR A 202 18.23 -0.34 10.89
C TYR A 202 19.17 -0.88 9.81
N LYS A 203 18.65 -1.62 8.83
CA LYS A 203 19.43 -2.10 7.69
C LYS A 203 20.14 -0.96 6.95
N TYR A 204 19.45 0.17 6.73
CA TYR A 204 19.98 1.28 5.95
C TYR A 204 21.04 2.09 6.70
N THR A 205 20.82 2.39 7.99
CA THR A 205 21.65 3.32 8.79
C THR A 205 22.61 2.62 9.75
N GLY A 206 22.35 1.36 10.11
CA GLY A 206 23.06 0.66 11.18
C GLY A 206 22.74 1.16 12.60
N ASN A 207 21.80 2.10 12.77
CA ASN A 207 21.48 2.66 14.09
C ASN A 207 20.68 1.66 14.94
N GLN A 208 21.28 1.22 16.04
CA GLN A 208 20.74 0.19 16.94
C GLN A 208 19.35 0.54 17.52
N THR A 209 19.02 1.82 17.66
CA THR A 209 17.70 2.24 18.16
C THR A 209 16.56 1.67 17.32
N TYR A 210 16.72 1.66 16.00
CA TYR A 210 15.72 1.10 15.10
C TYR A 210 15.58 -0.42 15.26
N ALA A 211 16.69 -1.15 15.45
CA ALA A 211 16.66 -2.59 15.73
C ALA A 211 15.95 -2.91 17.04
N ASP A 212 16.20 -2.14 18.09
CA ASP A 212 15.59 -2.33 19.40
C ASP A 212 14.07 -2.14 19.33
N TRP A 213 13.61 -1.12 18.59
CA TRP A 213 12.18 -0.92 18.33
C TRP A 213 11.57 -2.00 17.45
N ALA A 214 12.27 -2.49 16.43
CA ALA A 214 11.82 -3.61 15.61
C ALA A 214 11.61 -4.89 16.46
N VAL A 215 12.58 -5.23 17.31
CA VAL A 215 12.49 -6.36 18.24
C VAL A 215 11.35 -6.16 19.24
N LYS A 216 11.17 -4.95 19.76
CA LYS A 216 10.08 -4.61 20.68
C LYS A 216 8.70 -4.83 20.05
N ALA A 217 8.49 -4.32 18.82
CA ALA A 217 7.24 -4.49 18.08
C ALA A 217 6.94 -5.97 17.81
N TRP A 218 7.93 -6.71 17.30
CA TRP A 218 7.83 -8.14 17.04
C TRP A 218 7.44 -8.94 18.29
N ASN A 219 8.13 -8.69 19.41
CA ASN A 219 7.88 -9.40 20.66
C ASN A 219 6.50 -9.10 21.23
N TRP A 220 6.04 -7.85 21.10
CA TRP A 220 4.71 -7.45 21.55
C TRP A 220 3.60 -8.14 20.77
N GLU A 221 3.63 -8.13 19.44
CA GLU A 221 2.61 -8.79 18.62
C GLU A 221 2.49 -10.29 18.92
N ARG A 222 3.63 -10.96 19.12
CA ARG A 222 3.67 -12.35 19.55
C ARG A 222 3.06 -12.52 20.95
N ALA A 223 3.42 -11.66 21.89
CA ALA A 223 2.99 -11.78 23.29
C ALA A 223 1.47 -11.61 23.46
N ILE A 224 0.86 -10.72 22.67
CA ILE A 224 -0.61 -10.51 22.71
C ILE A 224 -1.37 -11.49 21.82
N GLY A 225 -0.67 -12.33 21.04
CA GLY A 225 -1.26 -13.36 20.21
C GLY A 225 -1.79 -12.90 18.84
N LEU A 226 -1.46 -11.67 18.39
CA LEU A 226 -1.75 -11.23 17.01
C LEU A 226 -0.93 -12.01 15.97
N MET A 227 0.22 -12.55 16.38
CA MET A 227 0.98 -13.53 15.62
C MET A 227 0.90 -14.90 16.32
N SER A 228 0.45 -15.93 15.60
CA SER A 228 0.43 -17.31 16.11
C SER A 228 1.82 -17.94 16.15
N GLU A 229 1.96 -19.09 16.82
CA GLU A 229 3.22 -19.86 16.81
C GLU A 229 3.63 -20.35 15.42
N ASP A 230 2.65 -20.55 14.53
CA ASP A 230 2.83 -20.93 13.12
C ASP A 230 2.92 -19.72 12.17
N PHE A 231 3.17 -18.52 12.71
CA PHE A 231 3.35 -17.28 11.94
C PHE A 231 2.13 -16.85 11.10
N HIS A 232 0.92 -17.16 11.58
CA HIS A 232 -0.29 -16.53 11.08
C HIS A 232 -0.52 -15.19 11.77
N PHE A 233 -0.76 -14.15 10.97
CA PHE A 233 -1.00 -12.79 11.43
C PHE A 233 -2.49 -12.49 11.39
N PHE A 234 -3.08 -12.28 12.56
CA PHE A 234 -4.49 -11.90 12.74
C PHE A 234 -4.67 -10.39 12.58
N ASP A 235 -5.90 -9.90 12.45
CA ASP A 235 -6.17 -8.53 12.05
C ASP A 235 -5.90 -7.51 13.16
N GLY A 236 -6.31 -7.81 14.39
CA GLY A 236 -6.18 -6.87 15.50
C GLY A 236 -7.01 -7.24 16.72
N THR A 237 -7.09 -6.28 17.64
CA THR A 237 -7.70 -6.45 18.96
C THR A 237 -8.10 -5.09 19.55
N ASP A 238 -8.96 -5.07 20.57
CA ASP A 238 -9.46 -3.84 21.20
C ASP A 238 -8.81 -3.60 22.57
N ASP A 239 -8.21 -2.42 22.75
CA ASP A 239 -7.48 -2.10 23.97
C ASP A 239 -8.36 -1.84 25.20
N ARG A 240 -9.65 -1.53 25.00
CA ARG A 240 -10.65 -1.42 26.09
C ARG A 240 -10.91 -2.76 26.76
N GLN A 241 -10.59 -3.86 26.08
CA GLN A 241 -10.69 -5.23 26.60
C GLN A 241 -9.32 -5.78 26.96
N ASN A 242 -8.33 -4.90 27.17
CA ASN A 242 -6.92 -5.24 27.39
C ASN A 242 -6.38 -6.26 26.37
N CYS A 243 -6.83 -6.13 25.12
CA CYS A 243 -6.45 -6.99 24.01
C CYS A 243 -6.76 -8.49 24.20
N SER A 244 -7.76 -8.82 25.02
CA SER A 244 -8.10 -10.22 25.35
C SER A 244 -8.86 -10.96 24.25
N SER A 245 -9.45 -10.25 23.29
CA SER A 245 -10.19 -10.82 22.17
C SER A 245 -9.54 -10.44 20.83
N LEU A 246 -9.31 -11.43 19.97
CA LEU A 246 -8.62 -11.24 18.69
C LEU A 246 -9.60 -11.31 17.53
N ASN A 247 -9.53 -10.34 16.62
CA ASN A 247 -10.09 -10.48 15.29
C ASN A 247 -9.15 -11.38 14.46
N ARG A 248 -9.58 -12.61 14.20
CA ARG A 248 -8.75 -13.65 13.55
C ARG A 248 -8.79 -13.65 12.04
N ILE A 249 -9.34 -12.61 11.41
CA ILE A 249 -9.25 -12.45 9.96
C ILE A 249 -7.77 -12.36 9.57
N GLN A 250 -7.41 -13.02 8.47
CA GLN A 250 -6.07 -13.00 7.92
C GLN A 250 -6.08 -12.26 6.60
N TRP A 251 -5.22 -11.26 6.49
CA TRP A 251 -5.02 -10.44 5.30
C TRP A 251 -3.59 -10.61 4.80
N SER A 252 -3.40 -10.74 3.49
CA SER A 252 -2.09 -11.09 2.94
C SER A 252 -1.00 -10.06 3.29
N TYR A 253 -1.37 -8.79 3.30
CA TYR A 253 -0.47 -7.68 3.59
C TYR A 253 0.10 -7.70 5.03
N ASN A 254 -0.61 -8.28 6.01
CA ASN A 254 -0.11 -8.41 7.38
C ASN A 254 1.06 -9.39 7.40
N ALA A 255 0.97 -10.52 6.68
CA ALA A 255 2.10 -11.44 6.57
C ALA A 255 3.24 -10.82 5.73
N GLY A 256 2.91 -10.13 4.64
CA GLY A 256 3.88 -9.51 3.75
C GLY A 256 4.72 -8.41 4.43
N VAL A 257 4.10 -7.51 5.20
CA VAL A 257 4.81 -6.39 5.84
C VAL A 257 5.84 -6.91 6.86
N HIS A 258 5.48 -7.95 7.59
CA HIS A 258 6.36 -8.67 8.52
C HIS A 258 7.44 -9.47 7.79
N MET A 259 7.14 -10.05 6.63
CA MET A 259 8.13 -10.74 5.80
C MET A 259 9.27 -9.79 5.42
N ALA A 260 8.94 -8.61 4.87
CA ALA A 260 9.95 -7.63 4.48
C ALA A 260 10.74 -7.07 5.69
N GLY A 261 10.09 -6.84 6.83
CA GLY A 261 10.79 -6.41 8.05
C GLY A 261 11.77 -7.49 8.56
N ALA A 262 11.33 -8.74 8.66
CA ALA A 262 12.19 -9.86 9.07
C ALA A 262 13.34 -10.10 8.08
N ALA A 263 13.10 -9.92 6.78
CA ALA A 263 14.13 -9.99 5.75
C ALA A 263 15.18 -8.87 5.89
N ALA A 264 14.76 -7.64 6.20
CA ALA A 264 15.69 -6.54 6.49
C ALA A 264 16.52 -6.81 7.77
N MET A 265 15.89 -7.32 8.84
CA MET A 265 16.60 -7.71 10.07
C MET A 265 17.59 -8.85 9.83
N TRP A 266 17.22 -9.86 9.03
CA TRP A 266 18.14 -10.91 8.62
C TRP A 266 19.29 -10.35 7.79
N ASN A 267 19.02 -9.46 6.82
CA ASN A 267 20.06 -8.87 5.99
C ASN A 267 21.11 -8.12 6.83
N ALA A 268 20.65 -7.32 7.81
CA ALA A 268 21.52 -6.54 8.69
C ALA A 268 22.32 -7.40 9.69
N THR A 269 21.73 -8.50 10.19
CA THR A 269 22.33 -9.29 11.29
C THR A 269 22.95 -10.62 10.86
N GLN A 270 22.53 -11.15 9.71
CA GLN A 270 22.82 -12.51 9.23
C GLN A 270 22.52 -13.62 10.26
N SER A 271 21.60 -13.36 11.20
CA SER A 271 21.33 -14.28 12.32
C SER A 271 20.39 -15.43 11.96
N GLU A 272 20.64 -16.61 12.54
CA GLU A 272 19.77 -17.78 12.40
C GLU A 272 18.37 -17.56 13.03
N GLU A 273 18.25 -16.68 14.02
CA GLU A 273 16.97 -16.31 14.62
C GLU A 273 16.06 -15.64 13.59
N TRP A 274 16.53 -14.58 12.93
CA TRP A 274 15.74 -13.87 11.91
C TRP A 274 15.51 -14.72 10.66
N LYS A 275 16.45 -15.61 10.33
CA LYS A 275 16.24 -16.62 9.27
C LYS A 275 15.08 -17.54 9.59
N THR A 276 15.05 -18.10 10.81
CA THR A 276 13.97 -18.99 11.28
C THR A 276 12.62 -18.27 11.27
N LYS A 277 12.57 -17.04 11.77
CA LYS A 277 11.37 -16.19 11.73
C LYS A 277 10.89 -15.97 10.30
N LEU A 278 11.78 -15.58 9.39
CA LEU A 278 11.44 -15.33 7.98
C LEU A 278 10.95 -16.61 7.28
N THR A 279 11.59 -17.75 7.50
CA THR A 279 11.10 -19.04 6.98
C THR A 279 9.70 -19.36 7.50
N GLY A 280 9.45 -19.10 8.78
CA GLY A 280 8.14 -19.24 9.40
C GLY A 280 7.07 -18.38 8.73
N ILE A 281 7.33 -17.09 8.54
CA ILE A 281 6.42 -16.16 7.86
C ILE A 281 6.12 -16.63 6.43
N ILE A 282 7.16 -17.00 5.66
CA ILE A 282 7.00 -17.48 4.28
C ILE A 282 6.07 -18.69 4.23
N LYS A 283 6.24 -19.65 5.15
CA LYS A 283 5.33 -20.80 5.27
C LYS A 283 3.92 -20.38 5.71
N GLY A 284 3.80 -19.45 6.65
CA GLY A 284 2.52 -18.90 7.10
C GLY A 284 1.70 -18.28 5.96
N THR A 285 2.37 -17.78 4.91
CA THR A 285 1.67 -17.24 3.72
C THR A 285 0.92 -18.28 2.88
N ASP A 286 1.10 -19.59 3.13
CA ASP A 286 0.46 -20.67 2.36
C ASP A 286 -1.06 -20.51 2.24
N VAL A 287 -1.71 -19.92 3.25
CA VAL A 287 -3.16 -19.66 3.26
C VAL A 287 -3.62 -18.67 2.19
N PHE A 288 -2.70 -17.85 1.65
CA PHE A 288 -2.96 -16.86 0.59
C PHE A 288 -2.60 -17.39 -0.80
N PHE A 289 -2.26 -18.67 -0.94
CA PHE A 289 -1.95 -19.29 -2.23
C PHE A 289 -2.85 -20.48 -2.51
N LYS A 290 -3.45 -20.50 -3.70
CA LYS A 290 -4.16 -21.66 -4.25
C LYS A 290 -3.46 -22.07 -5.54
N ASP A 291 -2.91 -23.28 -5.57
CA ASP A 291 -2.13 -23.78 -6.71
C ASP A 291 -0.99 -22.80 -7.10
N ASN A 292 -0.29 -22.25 -6.08
CA ASN A 292 0.72 -21.20 -6.19
C ASN A 292 0.23 -19.82 -6.69
N VAL A 293 -1.08 -19.62 -6.88
CA VAL A 293 -1.68 -18.34 -7.28
C VAL A 293 -2.19 -17.58 -6.05
N MET A 294 -1.75 -16.33 -5.91
CA MET A 294 -2.12 -15.47 -4.79
C MET A 294 -3.61 -15.08 -4.80
N PHE A 295 -4.26 -15.17 -3.63
CA PHE A 295 -5.66 -14.75 -3.42
C PHE A 295 -5.90 -14.22 -1.98
N GLU A 296 -6.87 -13.34 -1.79
CA GLU A 296 -7.31 -12.94 -0.44
C GLU A 296 -8.29 -13.96 0.15
N VAL A 297 -7.80 -14.73 1.13
CA VAL A 297 -8.54 -15.82 1.77
C VAL A 297 -9.86 -15.39 2.41
N ALA A 298 -9.92 -14.16 2.92
CA ALA A 298 -11.07 -13.67 3.67
C ALA A 298 -12.23 -13.21 2.76
N CYS A 299 -11.95 -12.69 1.56
CA CYS A 299 -12.95 -11.95 0.77
C CYS A 299 -13.02 -12.31 -0.72
N GLU A 300 -11.92 -12.75 -1.35
CA GLU A 300 -11.81 -12.80 -2.82
C GLU A 300 -12.76 -13.83 -3.43
N GLN A 301 -12.78 -15.04 -2.86
CA GLN A 301 -13.65 -16.13 -3.35
C GLN A 301 -15.14 -15.78 -3.26
N LYS A 302 -15.54 -15.00 -2.23
CA LYS A 302 -16.93 -14.57 -2.04
C LYS A 302 -17.26 -13.29 -2.80
N GLY A 303 -16.25 -12.56 -3.28
CA GLY A 303 -16.44 -11.30 -4.01
C GLY A 303 -16.85 -10.15 -3.11
N THR A 304 -16.41 -10.21 -1.85
CA THR A 304 -16.77 -9.23 -0.81
C THR A 304 -15.61 -8.32 -0.45
N CYS A 305 -14.53 -8.31 -1.23
CA CYS A 305 -13.38 -7.43 -0.96
C CYS A 305 -13.79 -5.97 -1.17
N ASN A 306 -13.57 -5.15 -0.14
CA ASN A 306 -13.72 -3.71 -0.23
C ASN A 306 -12.56 -3.08 -1.04
N VAL A 307 -12.55 -1.74 -1.15
CA VAL A 307 -11.55 -1.00 -1.93
C VAL A 307 -10.14 -1.30 -1.43
N ASP A 308 -9.90 -1.19 -0.13
CA ASP A 308 -8.60 -1.50 0.49
C ASP A 308 -8.15 -2.94 0.23
N GLN A 309 -9.03 -3.92 0.46
CA GLN A 309 -8.68 -5.34 0.40
C GLN A 309 -8.30 -5.79 -1.02
N ARG A 310 -8.72 -5.06 -2.05
CA ARG A 310 -8.36 -5.35 -3.45
C ARG A 310 -6.89 -5.07 -3.75
N SER A 311 -6.23 -4.23 -2.96
CA SER A 311 -4.83 -3.88 -3.15
C SER A 311 -3.86 -4.75 -2.32
N PHE A 312 -4.35 -5.56 -1.36
CA PHE A 312 -3.50 -6.27 -0.40
C PHE A 312 -2.49 -7.23 -1.06
N LYS A 313 -2.89 -7.90 -2.16
CA LYS A 313 -1.99 -8.76 -2.95
C LYS A 313 -0.84 -8.00 -3.60
N ALA A 314 -1.01 -6.71 -3.89
CA ALA A 314 0.06 -5.86 -4.38
C ALA A 314 1.20 -5.80 -3.35
N TYR A 315 0.85 -5.61 -2.09
CA TYR A 315 1.83 -5.43 -1.01
C TYR A 315 2.51 -6.75 -0.65
N LEU A 316 1.76 -7.86 -0.60
CA LEU A 316 2.39 -9.17 -0.45
C LEU A 316 3.39 -9.43 -1.58
N SER A 317 3.04 -9.10 -2.83
CA SER A 317 3.95 -9.24 -3.98
C SER A 317 5.20 -8.37 -3.84
N ARG A 318 5.03 -7.08 -3.52
CA ARG A 318 6.14 -6.14 -3.27
C ARG A 318 7.10 -6.67 -2.22
N TRP A 319 6.57 -7.09 -1.08
CA TRP A 319 7.39 -7.50 0.06
C TRP A 319 8.03 -8.88 -0.11
N MET A 320 7.42 -9.79 -0.89
CA MET A 320 8.08 -11.01 -1.35
C MET A 320 9.28 -10.69 -2.26
N GLY A 321 9.12 -9.75 -3.20
CA GLY A 321 10.21 -9.31 -4.07
C GLY A 321 11.35 -8.65 -3.31
N TYR A 322 11.05 -7.71 -2.42
CA TYR A 322 12.02 -7.12 -1.49
C TYR A 322 12.78 -8.20 -0.71
N SER A 323 12.07 -9.19 -0.17
CA SER A 323 12.68 -10.28 0.60
C SER A 323 13.62 -11.13 -0.26
N MET A 324 13.30 -11.39 -1.52
CA MET A 324 14.17 -12.11 -2.46
C MET A 324 15.43 -11.31 -2.84
N LEU A 325 15.41 -9.98 -2.76
CA LEU A 325 16.58 -9.13 -2.96
C LEU A 325 17.49 -9.10 -1.73
N VAL A 326 16.93 -8.86 -0.54
CA VAL A 326 17.74 -8.67 0.68
C VAL A 326 18.08 -9.98 1.40
N ALA A 327 17.31 -11.03 1.16
CA ALA A 327 17.54 -12.38 1.67
C ALA A 327 17.49 -13.41 0.53
N PRO A 328 18.54 -13.50 -0.32
CA PRO A 328 18.48 -14.27 -1.57
C PRO A 328 18.14 -15.76 -1.42
N TRP A 329 18.43 -16.37 -0.26
CA TRP A 329 18.03 -17.76 0.04
C TRP A 329 16.51 -17.97 0.06
N THR A 330 15.72 -16.91 0.18
CA THR A 330 14.25 -16.99 0.14
C THR A 330 13.71 -17.20 -1.28
N ARG A 331 14.53 -17.01 -2.32
CA ARG A 331 14.14 -17.23 -3.72
C ARG A 331 13.63 -18.65 -3.96
N ASP A 332 14.28 -19.65 -3.34
CA ASP A 332 13.87 -21.06 -3.42
C ASP A 332 12.46 -21.32 -2.87
N LEU A 333 11.97 -20.44 -1.97
CA LEU A 333 10.66 -20.57 -1.33
C LEU A 333 9.59 -19.70 -1.99
N LEU A 334 9.97 -18.58 -2.59
CA LEU A 334 9.05 -17.53 -3.05
C LEU A 334 8.90 -17.45 -4.57
N LEU A 335 9.96 -17.73 -5.33
CA LEU A 335 10.02 -17.40 -6.77
C LEU A 335 8.94 -18.12 -7.58
N THR A 336 8.70 -19.41 -7.31
CA THR A 336 7.67 -20.18 -8.02
C THR A 336 6.27 -19.60 -7.79
N ARG A 337 5.98 -19.13 -6.57
CA ARG A 337 4.70 -18.50 -6.22
C ARG A 337 4.53 -17.16 -6.93
N MET A 338 5.61 -16.36 -6.99
CA MET A 338 5.64 -15.10 -7.72
C MET A 338 5.38 -15.31 -9.22
N GLN A 339 6.14 -16.20 -9.86
CA GLN A 339 6.01 -16.52 -11.29
C GLN A 339 4.61 -17.03 -11.65
N THR A 340 4.09 -17.98 -10.87
CA THR A 340 2.75 -18.56 -11.13
C THR A 340 1.66 -17.51 -10.95
N SER A 341 1.77 -16.66 -9.92
CA SER A 341 0.82 -15.57 -9.69
C SER A 341 0.89 -14.50 -10.79
N ALA A 342 2.07 -14.13 -11.27
CA ALA A 342 2.24 -13.17 -12.35
C ALA A 342 1.62 -13.66 -13.66
N GLN A 343 1.85 -14.92 -14.03
CA GLN A 343 1.22 -15.53 -15.20
C GLN A 343 -0.30 -15.59 -15.06
N ALA A 344 -0.81 -15.91 -13.88
CA ALA A 344 -2.25 -15.95 -13.61
C ALA A 344 -2.88 -14.54 -13.68
N ALA A 345 -2.20 -13.53 -13.14
CA ALA A 345 -2.60 -12.13 -13.23
C ALA A 345 -2.65 -11.66 -14.68
N ALA A 346 -1.58 -11.87 -15.46
CA ALA A 346 -1.49 -11.46 -16.86
C ALA A 346 -2.62 -12.05 -17.72
N LYS A 347 -2.93 -13.35 -17.53
CA LYS A 347 -3.99 -14.05 -18.29
C LYS A 347 -5.37 -13.43 -18.15
N GLN A 348 -5.69 -12.82 -17.00
CA GLN A 348 -6.99 -12.20 -16.74
C GLN A 348 -7.01 -10.69 -17.02
N CYS A 349 -5.87 -10.07 -17.32
CA CYS A 349 -5.79 -8.68 -17.77
C CYS A 349 -6.22 -8.56 -19.24
N ASN A 350 -7.50 -8.80 -19.52
CA ASN A 350 -8.09 -8.92 -20.86
C ASN A 350 -9.41 -8.15 -21.04
N ALA A 351 -9.71 -7.22 -20.13
CA ALA A 351 -10.97 -6.47 -20.09
C ALA A 351 -10.75 -4.96 -20.21
N GLY A 352 -11.84 -4.18 -20.10
CA GLY A 352 -11.84 -2.72 -20.23
C GLY A 352 -11.64 -2.22 -21.66
N ASP A 353 -11.73 -0.89 -21.84
CA ASP A 353 -11.72 -0.25 -23.16
C ASP A 353 -10.43 -0.48 -23.96
N ASN A 354 -9.31 -0.65 -23.27
CA ASN A 354 -8.00 -0.96 -23.84
C ASN A 354 -7.71 -2.46 -23.93
N GLY A 355 -8.65 -3.33 -23.54
CA GLY A 355 -8.51 -4.78 -23.56
C GLY A 355 -7.41 -5.36 -22.69
N THR A 356 -6.85 -4.57 -21.77
CA THR A 356 -5.70 -4.94 -20.94
C THR A 356 -5.91 -4.61 -19.46
N THR A 357 -7.11 -4.16 -19.07
CA THR A 357 -7.43 -3.88 -17.68
C THR A 357 -7.48 -5.17 -16.87
N CYS A 358 -6.72 -5.21 -15.78
CA CYS A 358 -6.66 -6.31 -14.84
C CYS A 358 -7.84 -6.32 -13.86
N GLY A 359 -8.33 -7.52 -13.54
CA GLY A 359 -9.23 -7.82 -12.43
C GLY A 359 -8.50 -8.35 -11.19
N LEU A 360 -9.26 -8.74 -10.17
CA LEU A 360 -8.72 -9.19 -8.88
C LEU A 360 -8.46 -10.71 -8.85
N ARG A 361 -9.37 -11.52 -9.38
CA ARG A 361 -9.39 -12.98 -9.20
C ARG A 361 -8.50 -13.75 -10.15
N TRP A 362 -7.22 -13.85 -9.80
CA TRP A 362 -6.21 -14.56 -10.60
C TRP A 362 -6.42 -16.08 -10.60
N THR A 363 -7.08 -16.63 -9.58
CA THR A 363 -7.38 -18.06 -9.48
C THR A 363 -8.45 -18.55 -10.46
N ASN A 364 -9.10 -17.65 -11.22
CA ASN A 364 -10.19 -17.98 -12.14
C ASN A 364 -9.71 -18.34 -13.56
N ASN A 365 -8.45 -18.77 -13.69
CA ASN A 365 -7.88 -19.31 -14.93
C ASN A 365 -8.09 -18.38 -16.15
N GLY A 366 -7.74 -17.10 -16.01
CA GLY A 366 -7.82 -16.11 -17.09
C GLY A 366 -9.19 -15.43 -17.27
N VAL A 367 -10.21 -15.85 -16.52
CA VAL A 367 -11.50 -15.15 -16.52
C VAL A 367 -11.38 -13.89 -15.67
N ASN A 368 -11.52 -12.73 -16.32
CA ASN A 368 -11.64 -11.44 -15.64
C ASN A 368 -12.97 -11.37 -14.86
N ASP A 369 -12.92 -10.86 -13.64
CA ASP A 369 -14.06 -10.79 -12.72
C ASP A 369 -14.80 -9.45 -12.74
N GLY A 370 -14.38 -8.52 -13.58
CA GLY A 370 -14.99 -7.20 -13.76
C GLY A 370 -14.70 -6.21 -12.64
N SER A 371 -13.85 -6.55 -11.67
CA SER A 371 -13.40 -5.61 -10.64
C SER A 371 -12.24 -4.77 -11.20
N PHE A 372 -12.45 -3.47 -11.41
CA PHE A 372 -11.43 -2.57 -11.92
C PHE A 372 -11.17 -1.46 -10.92
N GLY A 373 -9.89 -1.18 -10.66
CA GLY A 373 -9.51 -0.23 -9.63
C GLY A 373 -7.99 -0.07 -9.53
N VAL A 374 -7.57 0.87 -8.67
CA VAL A 374 -6.15 1.09 -8.37
C VAL A 374 -5.54 -0.18 -7.81
N GLY A 375 -6.17 -0.79 -6.78
CA GLY A 375 -5.71 -2.03 -6.18
C GLY A 375 -5.48 -3.17 -7.16
N GLU A 376 -6.40 -3.42 -8.09
CA GLU A 376 -6.27 -4.50 -9.08
C GLU A 376 -5.13 -4.26 -10.07
N GLN A 377 -4.97 -3.02 -10.57
CA GLN A 377 -3.85 -2.70 -11.46
C GLN A 377 -2.51 -2.71 -10.70
N MET A 378 -2.49 -2.21 -9.46
CA MET A 378 -1.31 -2.21 -8.60
C MET A 378 -0.86 -3.63 -8.28
N ALA A 379 -1.79 -4.53 -7.96
CA ALA A 379 -1.48 -5.92 -7.67
C ALA A 379 -0.88 -6.64 -8.89
N ALA A 380 -1.44 -6.40 -10.09
CA ALA A 380 -0.89 -6.91 -11.33
C ALA A 380 0.50 -6.34 -11.63
N LEU A 381 0.70 -5.03 -11.45
CA LEU A 381 1.99 -4.39 -11.63
C LEU A 381 3.05 -4.99 -10.70
N GLU A 382 2.77 -5.04 -9.40
CA GLU A 382 3.73 -5.52 -8.39
C GLU A 382 4.14 -6.97 -8.66
N VAL A 383 3.21 -7.87 -8.91
CA VAL A 383 3.56 -9.28 -9.14
C VAL A 383 4.38 -9.48 -10.42
N MET A 384 4.16 -8.66 -11.46
CA MET A 384 4.90 -8.73 -12.72
C MET A 384 6.29 -8.10 -12.61
N GLN A 385 6.39 -6.88 -12.07
CA GLN A 385 7.66 -6.15 -12.02
C GLN A 385 8.68 -6.84 -11.10
N ASN A 386 8.22 -7.51 -10.04
CA ASN A 386 9.11 -8.24 -9.14
C ASN A 386 9.76 -9.49 -9.80
N LEU A 387 9.37 -9.88 -11.03
CA LEU A 387 10.11 -10.88 -11.81
C LEU A 387 11.43 -10.33 -12.38
N LEU A 388 11.64 -9.00 -12.36
CA LEU A 388 12.87 -8.32 -12.79
C LEU A 388 13.90 -8.21 -11.66
N LEU A 389 13.80 -9.04 -10.62
CA LEU A 389 14.69 -9.03 -9.46
C LEU A 389 16.18 -9.24 -9.81
N ASP A 390 16.50 -9.82 -10.96
CA ASP A 390 17.88 -9.99 -11.44
C ASP A 390 18.41 -8.79 -12.26
N GLU A 391 17.56 -7.78 -12.51
CA GLU A 391 17.95 -6.53 -13.19
C GLU A 391 18.59 -5.51 -12.25
N VAL A 392 18.45 -5.73 -10.94
CA VAL A 392 18.75 -4.74 -9.92
C VAL A 392 19.67 -5.30 -8.84
N PRO A 393 20.58 -4.49 -8.27
CA PRO A 393 21.54 -4.96 -7.27
C PRO A 393 20.95 -5.16 -5.88
N GLY A 394 19.70 -4.74 -5.66
CA GLY A 394 19.03 -4.71 -4.37
C GLY A 394 19.10 -3.34 -3.66
N PRO A 395 18.32 -3.19 -2.57
CA PRO A 395 18.16 -1.93 -1.85
C PRO A 395 19.43 -1.49 -1.13
N VAL A 396 19.87 -0.25 -1.35
CA VAL A 396 21.12 0.27 -0.78
C VAL A 396 21.05 0.59 0.72
N THR A 397 22.20 0.96 1.28
CA THR A 397 22.37 1.46 2.65
C THR A 397 23.24 2.71 2.61
N GLU A 398 23.38 3.44 3.72
CA GLU A 398 24.29 4.58 3.83
C GLU A 398 25.72 4.22 3.45
N GLN A 399 26.16 3.02 3.83
CA GLN A 399 27.51 2.53 3.57
C GLN A 399 27.66 1.86 2.19
N ALA A 400 26.55 1.56 1.51
CA ALA A 400 26.51 0.83 0.25
C ALA A 400 25.89 1.65 -0.90
N GLY A 401 26.29 2.93 -1.01
CA GLY A 401 25.96 3.78 -2.15
C GLY A 401 24.58 4.43 -2.09
N GLY A 402 23.96 4.50 -0.91
CA GLY A 402 22.81 5.36 -0.62
C GLY A 402 23.16 6.84 -0.79
N ILE A 403 22.26 7.58 -1.44
CA ILE A 403 22.44 9.01 -1.73
C ILE A 403 21.53 9.90 -0.88
N SER A 404 20.44 9.33 -0.34
CA SER A 404 19.46 10.10 0.42
C SER A 404 20.00 10.49 1.79
N LYS A 405 19.92 11.78 2.13
CA LYS A 405 20.56 12.32 3.34
C LYS A 405 19.81 11.90 4.61
N SER A 406 20.51 11.55 5.68
CA SER A 406 19.87 11.27 6.97
C SER A 406 19.58 12.56 7.74
N ASP A 407 18.44 12.57 8.45
CA ASP A 407 18.13 13.48 9.54
C ASP A 407 17.56 12.66 10.71
N PRO A 408 18.39 12.27 11.69
CA PRO A 408 17.95 11.50 12.85
C PRO A 408 16.92 12.22 13.74
N SER A 409 16.84 13.55 13.67
CA SER A 409 15.87 14.37 14.40
C SER A 409 14.57 14.61 13.64
N ALA A 410 14.45 14.15 12.40
CA ALA A 410 13.28 14.42 11.56
C ALA A 410 11.98 14.06 12.29
N GLY A 411 10.98 14.94 12.24
CA GLY A 411 9.68 14.75 12.89
C GLY A 411 9.66 14.90 14.42
N SER A 412 10.78 15.19 15.10
CA SER A 412 10.82 15.29 16.58
C SER A 412 9.96 16.42 17.16
N GLU A 413 9.61 17.40 16.34
CA GLU A 413 8.80 18.56 16.69
C GLU A 413 7.30 18.36 16.40
N ALA A 414 6.92 17.19 15.86
CA ALA A 414 5.51 16.82 15.78
C ALA A 414 4.93 16.62 17.19
N GLN A 415 3.76 17.23 17.43
CA GLN A 415 3.07 17.02 18.69
C GLN A 415 2.54 15.58 18.75
N SER A 416 2.96 14.84 19.78
CA SER A 416 2.61 13.45 20.03
C SER A 416 1.41 13.28 20.97
N GLU A 417 1.07 14.33 21.71
CA GLU A 417 -0.06 14.34 22.62
C GLU A 417 -1.37 14.64 21.84
N PRO A 418 -2.46 13.90 22.11
CA PRO A 418 -3.77 14.30 21.66
C PRO A 418 -4.03 15.73 22.11
N VAL A 419 -4.64 16.55 21.25
CA VAL A 419 -5.19 17.83 21.70
C VAL A 419 -6.20 17.53 22.81
N GLU A 420 -5.82 17.79 24.06
CA GLU A 420 -6.75 17.73 25.18
C GLU A 420 -7.72 18.90 25.01
N PHE A 421 -8.94 18.56 24.61
CA PHE A 421 -10.04 19.50 24.69
C PHE A 421 -10.49 19.57 26.15
N ASP A 422 -10.75 20.79 26.64
CA ASP A 422 -11.34 21.00 27.95
C ASP A 422 -12.61 20.16 28.11
N THR A 423 -12.85 19.64 29.32
CA THR A 423 -14.08 18.93 29.65
C THR A 423 -15.31 19.78 29.31
N ILE A 424 -16.16 19.29 28.41
CA ILE A 424 -17.39 19.96 27.98
C ILE A 424 -18.26 20.25 29.21
N THR A 425 -18.44 21.54 29.51
CA THR A 425 -19.20 21.99 30.66
C THR A 425 -20.71 21.96 30.39
N THR A 426 -21.51 22.07 31.46
CA THR A 426 -22.97 22.29 31.32
C THR A 426 -23.28 23.58 30.55
N GLY A 427 -22.42 24.61 30.68
CA GLY A 427 -22.54 25.87 29.95
C GLY A 427 -22.35 25.68 28.45
N ASP A 428 -21.34 24.90 28.04
CA ASP A 428 -21.09 24.61 26.62
C ASP A 428 -22.25 23.86 25.97
N LYS A 429 -22.81 22.87 26.69
CA LYS A 429 -23.99 22.12 26.22
C LYS A 429 -25.22 23.02 26.07
N ALA A 430 -25.45 23.92 27.03
CA ALA A 430 -26.56 24.88 26.97
C ALA A 430 -26.38 25.89 25.82
N GLY A 431 -25.18 26.43 25.65
CA GLY A 431 -24.84 27.33 24.56
C GLY A 431 -24.98 26.67 23.19
N ALA A 432 -24.44 25.47 23.02
CA ALA A 432 -24.57 24.68 21.80
C ALA A 432 -26.03 24.33 21.47
N GLY A 433 -26.83 23.94 22.47
CA GLY A 433 -28.25 23.67 22.30
C GLY A 433 -29.05 24.91 21.88
N PHE A 434 -28.77 26.05 22.50
CA PHE A 434 -29.39 27.33 22.13
C PHE A 434 -29.04 27.74 20.70
N LEU A 435 -27.76 27.74 20.33
CA LEU A 435 -27.29 28.09 18.99
C LEU A 435 -27.88 27.16 17.92
N THR A 436 -27.89 25.86 18.19
CA THR A 436 -28.50 24.86 17.31
C THR A 436 -29.99 25.16 17.10
N THR A 437 -30.72 25.46 18.17
CA THR A 437 -32.15 25.80 18.09
C THR A 437 -32.38 27.07 17.26
N VAL A 438 -31.57 28.11 17.47
CA VAL A 438 -31.64 29.36 16.70
C VAL A 438 -31.38 29.12 15.21
N VAL A 439 -30.35 28.34 14.87
CA VAL A 439 -30.04 27.97 13.47
C VAL A 439 -31.19 27.18 12.84
N LEU A 440 -31.75 26.20 13.54
CA LEU A 440 -32.91 25.44 13.06
C LEU A 440 -34.12 26.35 12.82
N ILE A 441 -34.40 27.29 13.74
CA ILE A 441 -35.48 28.28 13.55
C ILE A 441 -35.22 29.14 12.32
N MET A 442 -33.98 29.62 12.11
CA MET A 442 -33.65 30.42 10.93
C MET A 442 -33.79 29.63 9.63
N ILE A 443 -33.36 28.37 9.60
CA ILE A 443 -33.52 27.48 8.44
C ILE A 443 -35.01 27.26 8.15
N LEU A 444 -35.81 26.93 9.16
CA LEU A 444 -37.25 26.70 9.01
C LEU A 444 -38.01 27.97 8.60
N ALA A 445 -37.65 29.12 9.16
CA ALA A 445 -38.24 30.41 8.80
C ALA A 445 -37.87 30.81 7.36
N GLY A 446 -36.61 30.61 6.96
CA GLY A 446 -36.16 30.83 5.59
C GLY A 446 -36.84 29.89 4.60
N ALA A 447 -36.97 28.60 4.94
CA ALA A 447 -37.72 27.64 4.15
C ALA A 447 -39.19 28.06 4.01
N TRP A 448 -39.86 28.40 5.11
CA TRP A 448 -41.25 28.88 5.09
C TRP A 448 -41.42 30.10 4.20
N TRP A 449 -40.53 31.11 4.32
CA TRP A 449 -40.55 32.32 3.50
C TRP A 449 -40.42 32.05 1.99
N MET A 450 -39.67 31.01 1.60
CA MET A 450 -39.52 30.64 0.19
C MET A 450 -40.75 29.94 -0.42
N VAL A 451 -41.60 29.31 0.40
CA VAL A 451 -42.82 28.62 -0.06
C VAL A 451 -44.12 29.38 0.22
N SER A 452 -44.05 30.48 0.96
CA SER A 452 -45.13 31.46 1.14
C SER A 452 -45.06 32.56 0.09
#